data_AF-A0A2S9FF27-F1
#
_entry.id   AF-A0A2S9FF27-F1
#
_cell.length_a   1.000
_cell.length_b   1.000
_cell.length_c   1.000
_cell.angle_alpha   90.00
_cell.angle_beta   90.00
_cell.angle_gamma   90.00
#
_symmetry.space_group_name_H-M   'P 1'
#
loop_
_entity.id
_entity.type
_entity.pdbx_description
1 polymer ?
#
loop_
_entity_poly.entity_id
_entity_poly.type
_entity_poly.pdbx_seq_one_letter_code
_entity_poly.pdbx_strand_id
1 'polypeptide(L)'
;VRTDAGDIEAEIVVNCAGQWGKQIGAMAGVNVPLHSAEHFYVVSETIDGVHPDLPILRDPDGYTYFKEEVGGLVIGGFEPEAKPWVSPDAIPYPFEFQLLEEDWEHFEILMNSALLRIPALETTGIKKFYNGPESFTPDNQFILGEAPECRNFFVGAGFNSVGIATAGGAGRALAEWIVEGAPTTDLTGVDIRRFAPFNGNNRWLHDRVAEVLGIHYEIPWPNREMTTARPFRRSPVHHLLDAAGANFGSRMGWERANFFAPPGAEPVIDYTWDKPNWLGWSAAEQQSTR
;
A
#
# COMPACT_ATOMS: atom_id res chain seq x y z
N VAL A 1 23.10 14.58 -12.06
CA VAL A 1 22.92 13.10 -12.03
C VAL A 1 24.19 12.47 -12.59
N ARG A 2 24.77 11.46 -11.93
CA ARG A 2 25.98 10.76 -12.39
C ARG A 2 25.60 9.41 -12.98
N THR A 3 26.10 9.11 -14.19
CA THR A 3 25.97 7.80 -14.83
C THR A 3 27.34 7.29 -15.27
N ASP A 4 27.40 6.04 -15.73
CA ASP A 4 28.59 5.45 -16.37
C ASP A 4 28.95 6.13 -17.72
N ALA A 5 27.98 6.76 -18.37
CA ALA A 5 28.17 7.55 -19.59
C ALA A 5 28.59 9.01 -19.33
N GLY A 6 28.63 9.45 -18.06
CA GLY A 6 29.07 10.79 -17.66
C GLY A 6 28.09 11.49 -16.70
N ASP A 7 28.41 12.74 -16.39
CA ASP A 7 27.58 13.58 -15.53
C ASP A 7 26.57 14.39 -16.37
N ILE A 8 25.32 14.42 -15.94
CA ILE A 8 24.23 15.22 -16.50
C ILE A 8 23.87 16.31 -15.49
N GLU A 9 24.01 17.58 -15.89
CA GLU A 9 23.52 18.73 -15.13
C GLU A 9 22.00 18.85 -15.30
N ALA A 10 21.27 19.02 -14.20
CA ALA A 10 19.82 19.19 -14.21
C ALA A 10 19.41 20.13 -13.08
N GLU A 11 18.54 21.09 -13.39
CA GLU A 11 17.98 22.01 -12.40
C GLU A 11 16.96 21.33 -11.48
N ILE A 12 16.25 20.33 -12.02
CA ILE A 12 15.21 19.54 -11.35
C ILE A 12 15.43 18.06 -11.66
N VAL A 13 15.32 17.22 -10.63
CA VAL A 13 15.40 15.76 -10.75
C VAL A 13 14.09 15.16 -10.25
N VAL A 14 13.55 14.19 -10.98
CA VAL A 14 12.34 13.46 -10.56
C VAL A 14 12.65 11.98 -10.41
N ASN A 15 12.49 11.45 -9.20
CA ASN A 15 12.68 10.04 -8.89
C ASN A 15 11.38 9.26 -9.16
N CYS A 16 11.35 8.58 -10.30
CA CYS A 16 10.28 7.66 -10.71
C CYS A 16 10.78 6.21 -10.83
N ALA A 17 11.76 5.82 -10.00
CA ALA A 17 12.51 4.57 -10.15
C ALA A 17 11.79 3.30 -9.62
N GLY A 18 10.46 3.28 -9.57
CA GLY A 18 9.68 2.12 -9.12
C GLY A 18 10.15 1.57 -7.76
N GLN A 19 10.42 0.27 -7.69
CA GLN A 19 10.96 -0.38 -6.49
C GLN A 19 12.30 0.18 -6.00
N TRP A 20 13.12 0.73 -6.91
CA TRP A 20 14.39 1.36 -6.58
C TRP A 20 14.23 2.79 -6.07
N GLY A 21 13.00 3.32 -6.01
CA GLY A 21 12.72 4.70 -5.59
C GLY A 21 13.35 5.04 -4.23
N LYS A 22 13.37 4.08 -3.30
CA LYS A 22 14.05 4.25 -2.01
C LYS A 22 15.57 4.36 -2.13
N GLN A 23 16.21 3.45 -2.86
CA GLN A 23 17.66 3.45 -3.03
C GLN A 23 18.13 4.71 -3.78
N ILE A 24 17.41 5.14 -4.81
CA ILE A 24 17.69 6.39 -5.54
C ILE A 24 17.50 7.62 -4.63
N GLY A 25 16.45 7.65 -3.81
CA GLY A 25 16.24 8.72 -2.83
C GLY A 25 17.40 8.83 -1.84
N ALA A 26 17.88 7.70 -1.33
CA ALA A 26 18.99 7.64 -0.38
C ALA A 26 20.30 8.25 -0.94
N MET A 27 20.54 8.17 -2.25
CA MET A 27 21.71 8.81 -2.90
C MET A 27 21.68 10.34 -2.77
N ALA A 28 20.49 10.93 -2.62
CA ALA A 28 20.28 12.37 -2.43
C ALA A 28 19.93 12.75 -0.97
N GLY A 29 19.99 11.79 -0.03
CA GLY A 29 19.56 12.01 1.36
C GLY A 29 18.05 12.16 1.54
N VAL A 30 17.26 11.74 0.55
CA VAL A 30 15.79 11.83 0.55
C VAL A 30 15.16 10.52 1.04
N ASN A 31 14.23 10.61 1.98
CA ASN A 31 13.49 9.45 2.48
C ASN A 31 12.27 9.13 1.59
N VAL A 32 12.32 8.02 0.85
CA VAL A 32 11.17 7.48 0.11
C VAL A 32 10.71 6.17 0.78
N PRO A 33 9.67 6.20 1.63
CA PRO A 33 9.23 5.05 2.41
C PRO A 33 8.39 4.08 1.56
N LEU A 34 9.06 3.18 0.84
CA LEU A 34 8.42 2.09 0.11
C LEU A 34 9.13 0.76 0.34
N HIS A 35 8.40 -0.34 0.15
CA HIS A 35 8.89 -1.71 0.23
C HIS A 35 8.23 -2.57 -0.84
N SER A 36 8.99 -3.43 -1.50
CA SER A 36 8.42 -4.34 -2.50
C SER A 36 7.70 -5.51 -1.83
N ALA A 37 6.56 -5.91 -2.37
CA ALA A 37 5.89 -7.17 -2.04
C ALA A 37 5.65 -7.98 -3.33
N GLU A 38 5.62 -9.29 -3.18
CA GLU A 38 5.25 -10.22 -4.24
C GLU A 38 3.78 -10.00 -4.62
N HIS A 39 3.50 -9.99 -5.92
CA HIS A 39 2.15 -9.89 -6.47
C HIS A 39 1.93 -10.97 -7.52
N PHE A 40 0.81 -11.69 -7.40
CA PHE A 40 0.56 -12.93 -8.11
C PHE A 40 -0.61 -12.82 -9.09
N TYR A 41 -0.41 -13.36 -10.29
CA TYR A 41 -1.51 -13.61 -11.21
C TYR A 41 -1.17 -14.70 -12.22
N VAL A 42 -2.19 -15.43 -12.66
CA VAL A 42 -2.10 -16.40 -13.75
C VAL A 42 -2.80 -15.89 -15.00
N VAL A 43 -2.37 -16.37 -16.16
CA VAL A 43 -3.04 -16.17 -17.45
C VAL A 43 -3.54 -17.52 -17.94
N SER A 44 -4.84 -17.63 -18.17
CA SER A 44 -5.45 -18.87 -18.64
C SER A 44 -5.23 -19.09 -20.14
N GLU A 45 -5.51 -20.32 -20.58
CA GLU A 45 -5.81 -20.60 -21.97
C GLU A 45 -7.12 -19.94 -22.41
N THR A 46 -7.43 -20.05 -23.70
CA THR A 46 -8.66 -19.46 -24.25
C THR A 46 -9.89 -20.13 -23.65
N ILE A 47 -10.89 -19.33 -23.28
CA ILE A 47 -12.15 -19.80 -22.70
C ILE A 47 -13.27 -19.41 -23.67
N ASP A 48 -14.17 -20.35 -23.97
CA ASP A 48 -15.32 -20.05 -24.84
C ASP A 48 -16.18 -18.92 -24.25
N GLY A 49 -16.55 -17.97 -25.11
CA GLY A 49 -17.32 -16.78 -24.71
C GLY A 49 -16.50 -15.62 -24.12
N VAL A 50 -15.19 -15.77 -23.87
CA VAL A 50 -14.35 -14.64 -23.46
C VAL A 50 -13.97 -13.79 -24.67
N HIS A 51 -14.24 -12.48 -24.59
CA HIS A 51 -14.01 -11.53 -25.67
C HIS A 51 -13.47 -10.18 -25.13
N PRO A 52 -12.81 -9.35 -25.96
CA PRO A 52 -12.14 -8.13 -25.49
C PRO A 52 -13.03 -7.10 -24.78
N ASP A 53 -14.32 -7.07 -25.10
CA ASP A 53 -15.29 -6.17 -24.43
C ASP A 53 -15.81 -6.70 -23.08
N LEU A 54 -15.27 -7.81 -22.56
CA LEU A 54 -15.69 -8.35 -21.27
C LEU A 54 -15.29 -7.38 -20.14
N PRO A 55 -16.21 -7.03 -19.22
CA PRO A 55 -15.88 -6.12 -18.14
C PRO A 55 -14.85 -6.73 -17.20
N ILE A 56 -14.04 -5.86 -16.59
CA ILE A 56 -13.18 -6.26 -15.47
C ILE A 56 -14.08 -6.65 -14.30
N LEU A 57 -13.86 -7.85 -13.77
CA LEU A 57 -14.54 -8.35 -12.58
C LEU A 57 -13.61 -8.19 -11.37
N ARG A 58 -14.17 -7.80 -10.23
CA ARG A 58 -13.52 -7.92 -8.93
C ARG A 58 -14.43 -8.71 -8.00
N ASP A 59 -13.85 -9.62 -7.26
CA ASP A 59 -14.50 -10.41 -6.21
C ASP A 59 -13.73 -10.21 -4.90
N PRO A 60 -14.03 -9.14 -4.14
CA PRO A 60 -13.33 -8.84 -2.89
C PRO A 60 -13.44 -9.94 -1.84
N ASP A 61 -14.59 -10.62 -1.76
CA ASP A 61 -14.81 -11.74 -0.81
C ASP A 61 -13.89 -12.92 -1.12
N GLY A 62 -13.57 -13.12 -2.40
CA GLY A 62 -12.63 -14.12 -2.91
C GLY A 62 -11.23 -13.57 -3.19
N TYR A 63 -10.94 -12.36 -2.76
CA TYR A 63 -9.66 -11.66 -2.92
C TYR A 63 -9.15 -11.52 -4.37
N THR A 64 -10.01 -11.63 -5.38
CA THR A 64 -9.58 -11.79 -6.79
C THR A 64 -10.07 -10.68 -7.71
N TYR A 65 -9.35 -10.49 -8.82
CA TYR A 65 -9.79 -9.71 -9.98
C TYR A 65 -9.53 -10.47 -11.26
N PHE A 66 -10.32 -10.16 -12.28
CA PHE A 66 -10.30 -10.81 -13.58
C PHE A 66 -10.37 -9.77 -14.69
N LYS A 67 -9.56 -9.97 -15.72
CA LYS A 67 -9.69 -9.20 -16.97
C LYS A 67 -9.43 -10.13 -18.16
N GLU A 68 -10.00 -9.79 -19.30
CA GLU A 68 -9.69 -10.50 -20.54
C GLU A 68 -8.19 -10.36 -20.89
N GLU A 69 -7.64 -11.44 -21.45
CA GLU A 69 -6.30 -11.50 -22.00
C GLU A 69 -6.22 -12.54 -23.13
N VAL A 70 -6.28 -12.07 -24.38
CA VAL A 70 -6.10 -12.87 -25.61
C VAL A 70 -7.05 -14.08 -25.67
N GLY A 71 -8.35 -13.82 -25.43
CA GLY A 71 -9.42 -14.82 -25.40
C GLY A 71 -9.41 -15.72 -24.16
N GLY A 72 -8.50 -15.51 -23.23
CA GLY A 72 -8.50 -16.10 -21.88
C GLY A 72 -8.68 -15.03 -20.81
N LEU A 73 -8.35 -15.36 -19.58
CA LEU A 73 -8.43 -14.45 -18.44
C LEU A 73 -7.06 -14.30 -17.77
N VAL A 74 -6.74 -13.07 -17.36
CA VAL A 74 -5.84 -12.84 -16.24
C VAL A 74 -6.65 -13.03 -14.97
N ILE A 75 -6.14 -13.85 -14.06
CA ILE A 75 -6.68 -14.07 -12.72
C ILE A 75 -5.60 -13.68 -11.73
N GLY A 76 -5.80 -12.56 -11.03
CA GLY A 76 -4.89 -12.11 -9.98
C GLY A 76 -5.67 -11.76 -8.72
N GLY A 77 -4.98 -11.44 -7.64
CA GLY A 77 -5.63 -11.13 -6.38
C GLY A 77 -4.69 -10.53 -5.36
N PHE A 78 -5.21 -10.31 -4.16
CA PHE A 78 -4.43 -9.82 -3.02
C PHE A 78 -4.69 -10.73 -1.83
N GLU A 79 -3.75 -11.63 -1.56
CA GLU A 79 -3.84 -12.61 -0.48
C GLU A 79 -3.92 -11.91 0.88
N PRO A 80 -4.74 -12.40 1.83
CA PRO A 80 -4.82 -11.84 3.18
C PRO A 80 -3.47 -11.78 3.91
N GLU A 81 -2.60 -12.75 3.62
CA GLU A 81 -1.23 -12.80 4.14
C GLU A 81 -0.23 -12.38 3.07
N ALA A 82 -0.14 -11.09 2.78
CA ALA A 82 0.79 -10.61 1.76
C ALA A 82 2.27 -10.94 2.07
N LYS A 83 3.08 -11.06 1.01
CA LYS A 83 4.51 -11.40 1.08
C LYS A 83 5.41 -10.22 0.72
N PRO A 84 5.85 -9.38 1.69
CA PRO A 84 7.00 -8.51 1.47
C PRO A 84 8.20 -9.33 0.98
N TRP A 85 8.88 -8.85 -0.05
CA TRP A 85 9.95 -9.63 -0.69
C TRP A 85 11.29 -9.48 0.04
N VAL A 86 12.23 -8.71 -0.52
CA VAL A 86 13.51 -8.40 0.13
C VAL A 86 13.51 -6.99 0.71
N SER A 87 14.39 -6.76 1.68
CA SER A 87 14.66 -5.42 2.20
C SER A 87 14.97 -4.46 1.04
N PRO A 88 14.47 -3.22 1.05
CA PRO A 88 14.72 -2.24 -0.02
C PRO A 88 16.20 -1.98 -0.29
N ASP A 89 17.07 -2.17 0.70
CA ASP A 89 18.52 -1.99 0.57
C ASP A 89 19.23 -3.24 -0.02
N ALA A 90 18.48 -4.32 -0.24
CA ALA A 90 18.98 -5.63 -0.67
C ALA A 90 18.30 -6.13 -1.96
N ILE A 91 17.62 -5.25 -2.70
CA ILE A 91 17.11 -5.58 -4.03
C ILE A 91 18.29 -6.04 -4.91
N PRO A 92 18.26 -7.25 -5.50
CA PRO A 92 19.33 -7.74 -6.34
C PRO A 92 19.63 -6.80 -7.51
N TYR A 93 20.89 -6.77 -7.92
CA TYR A 93 21.33 -6.04 -9.10
C TYR A 93 22.29 -6.91 -9.92
N PRO A 94 22.01 -7.17 -11.22
CA PRO A 94 20.83 -6.71 -11.97
C PRO A 94 19.52 -7.43 -11.58
N PHE A 95 18.39 -6.74 -11.72
CA PHE A 95 17.03 -7.29 -11.56
C PHE A 95 16.07 -6.56 -12.51
N GLU A 96 16.16 -6.89 -13.79
CA GLU A 96 15.33 -6.30 -14.85
C GLU A 96 14.80 -7.41 -15.76
N PHE A 97 13.56 -7.25 -16.24
CA PHE A 97 12.84 -8.23 -17.06
C PHE A 97 12.79 -9.65 -16.45
N GLN A 98 12.83 -9.72 -15.12
CA GLN A 98 12.80 -10.94 -14.33
C GLN A 98 11.51 -11.02 -13.52
N LEU A 99 11.09 -12.24 -13.24
CA LEU A 99 10.00 -12.57 -12.31
C LEU A 99 10.60 -13.36 -11.15
N LEU A 100 9.88 -13.38 -10.03
CA LEU A 100 10.17 -14.26 -8.91
C LEU A 100 9.66 -15.67 -9.21
N GLU A 101 10.09 -16.63 -8.39
CA GLU A 101 9.63 -18.01 -8.52
C GLU A 101 8.12 -18.11 -8.29
N GLU A 102 7.49 -19.06 -8.99
CA GLU A 102 6.09 -19.40 -8.80
C GLU A 102 5.84 -19.93 -7.38
N ASP A 103 4.72 -19.55 -6.77
CA ASP A 103 4.31 -20.03 -5.44
C ASP A 103 2.83 -20.43 -5.46
N TRP A 104 2.58 -21.67 -5.88
CA TRP A 104 1.22 -22.20 -6.03
C TRP A 104 0.52 -22.44 -4.70
N GLU A 105 1.26 -22.72 -3.64
CA GLU A 105 0.70 -22.89 -2.29
C GLU A 105 0.17 -21.55 -1.78
N HIS A 106 0.93 -20.48 -1.98
CA HIS A 106 0.46 -19.13 -1.65
C HIS A 106 -0.73 -18.69 -2.50
N PHE A 107 -0.69 -18.96 -3.80
CA PHE A 107 -1.75 -18.58 -4.75
C PHE A 107 -3.04 -19.41 -4.62
N GLU A 108 -3.02 -20.51 -3.87
CA GLU A 108 -4.12 -21.48 -3.77
C GLU A 108 -5.43 -20.82 -3.35
N ILE A 109 -5.40 -19.89 -2.39
CA ILE A 109 -6.61 -19.19 -1.91
C ILE A 109 -7.31 -18.38 -3.02
N LEU A 110 -6.52 -17.74 -3.88
CA LEU A 110 -7.01 -16.97 -5.01
C LEU A 110 -7.57 -17.90 -6.07
N MET A 111 -6.86 -18.99 -6.39
CA MET A 111 -7.30 -19.95 -7.39
C MET A 111 -8.58 -20.68 -6.97
N ASN A 112 -8.69 -21.10 -5.72
CA ASN A 112 -9.91 -21.74 -5.19
C ASN A 112 -11.12 -20.80 -5.27
N SER A 113 -10.94 -19.52 -4.95
CA SER A 113 -11.99 -18.50 -5.08
C SER A 113 -12.35 -18.24 -6.54
N ALA A 114 -11.35 -18.21 -7.44
CA ALA A 114 -11.55 -18.05 -8.87
C ALA A 114 -12.34 -19.21 -9.50
N LEU A 115 -12.03 -20.46 -9.12
CA LEU A 115 -12.76 -21.66 -9.59
C LEU A 115 -14.22 -21.61 -9.17
N LEU A 116 -14.50 -21.21 -7.92
CA LEU A 116 -15.87 -21.03 -7.42
C LEU A 116 -16.62 -19.96 -8.21
N ARG A 117 -15.96 -18.83 -8.51
CA ARG A 117 -16.58 -17.68 -9.20
C ARG A 117 -16.77 -17.92 -10.69
N ILE A 118 -15.83 -18.60 -11.34
CA ILE A 118 -15.81 -18.87 -12.78
C ILE A 118 -15.53 -20.38 -13.00
N PRO A 119 -16.58 -21.23 -12.96
CA PRO A 119 -16.41 -22.69 -13.04
C PRO A 119 -15.72 -23.20 -14.31
N ALA A 120 -15.72 -22.42 -15.40
CA ALA A 120 -14.99 -22.77 -16.62
C ALA A 120 -13.48 -22.95 -16.36
N LEU A 121 -12.93 -22.30 -15.34
CA LEU A 121 -11.52 -22.42 -14.95
C LEU A 121 -11.15 -23.82 -14.43
N GLU A 122 -12.10 -24.64 -13.99
CA GLU A 122 -11.83 -26.01 -13.51
C GLU A 122 -11.22 -26.92 -14.58
N THR A 123 -11.51 -26.62 -15.85
CA THR A 123 -11.02 -27.40 -16.99
C THR A 123 -10.15 -26.59 -17.95
N THR A 124 -9.90 -25.31 -17.64
CA THR A 124 -9.07 -24.42 -18.47
C THR A 124 -7.61 -24.55 -18.04
N GLY A 125 -6.69 -24.72 -19.00
CA GLY A 125 -5.25 -24.71 -18.71
C GLY A 125 -4.73 -23.33 -18.28
N ILE A 126 -3.62 -23.31 -17.55
CA ILE A 126 -2.87 -22.08 -17.26
C ILE A 126 -1.71 -21.95 -18.25
N LYS A 127 -1.67 -20.86 -19.00
CA LYS A 127 -0.56 -20.55 -19.93
C LYS A 127 0.69 -20.10 -19.19
N LYS A 128 0.51 -19.29 -18.14
CA LYS A 128 1.63 -18.71 -17.40
C LYS A 128 1.20 -18.26 -16.02
N PHE A 129 2.10 -18.42 -15.06
CA PHE A 129 2.00 -17.85 -13.73
C PHE A 129 3.06 -16.75 -13.58
N TYR A 130 2.64 -15.60 -13.05
CA TYR A 130 3.47 -14.44 -12.77
C TYR A 130 3.54 -14.21 -11.26
N ASN A 131 4.77 -14.08 -10.76
CA ASN A 131 5.08 -13.51 -9.47
C ASN A 131 6.03 -12.33 -9.70
N GLY A 132 5.56 -11.11 -9.49
CA GLY A 132 6.33 -9.88 -9.71
C GLY A 132 6.43 -9.03 -8.45
N PRO A 133 7.59 -8.40 -8.17
CA PRO A 133 7.68 -7.47 -7.06
C PRO A 133 7.05 -6.12 -7.42
N GLU A 134 6.17 -5.63 -6.56
CA GLU A 134 5.56 -4.30 -6.69
C GLU A 134 5.87 -3.45 -5.47
N SER A 135 6.10 -2.15 -5.68
CA SER A 135 6.44 -1.22 -4.60
C SER A 135 5.20 -0.68 -3.88
N PHE A 136 5.11 -0.94 -2.59
CA PHE A 136 4.04 -0.46 -1.72
C PHE A 136 4.52 0.57 -0.71
N THR A 137 3.60 1.45 -0.35
CA THR A 137 3.75 2.50 0.66
C THR A 137 2.99 2.13 1.93
N PRO A 138 3.33 2.72 3.09
CA PRO A 138 2.73 2.36 4.37
C PRO A 138 1.23 2.62 4.53
N ASP A 139 0.63 3.37 3.60
CA ASP A 139 -0.77 3.79 3.62
C ASP A 139 -1.52 3.44 2.32
N ASN A 140 -0.89 2.66 1.43
CA ASN A 140 -1.42 2.28 0.13
C ASN A 140 -1.70 3.45 -0.83
N GLN A 141 -1.11 4.62 -0.60
CA GLN A 141 -1.20 5.79 -1.50
C GLN A 141 0.15 6.06 -2.16
N PHE A 142 0.16 6.43 -3.44
CA PHE A 142 1.42 6.78 -4.10
C PHE A 142 2.04 8.05 -3.50
N ILE A 143 3.31 8.28 -3.81
CA ILE A 143 4.09 9.43 -3.33
C ILE A 143 4.35 10.36 -4.50
N LEU A 144 3.91 11.61 -4.37
CA LEU A 144 4.21 12.73 -5.25
C LEU A 144 4.85 13.89 -4.46
N GLY A 145 5.67 14.69 -5.15
CA GLY A 145 6.03 16.02 -4.69
C GLY A 145 7.51 16.25 -4.46
N GLU A 146 7.86 17.49 -4.12
CA GLU A 146 9.22 17.89 -3.79
C GLU A 146 9.61 17.36 -2.40
N ALA A 147 10.76 16.69 -2.33
CA ALA A 147 11.30 16.15 -1.10
C ALA A 147 11.75 17.27 -0.15
N PRO A 148 11.35 17.25 1.13
CA PRO A 148 11.75 18.29 2.09
C PRO A 148 13.26 18.29 2.40
N GLU A 149 13.95 17.18 2.18
CA GLU A 149 15.38 17.03 2.45
C GLU A 149 16.27 17.60 1.33
N CYS A 150 15.75 17.71 0.10
CA CYS A 150 16.53 18.11 -1.07
C CYS A 150 15.71 18.96 -2.03
N ARG A 151 16.07 20.25 -2.12
CA ARG A 151 15.43 21.21 -3.03
C ARG A 151 15.57 20.75 -4.48
N ASN A 152 14.50 20.94 -5.26
CA ASN A 152 14.36 20.55 -6.67
C ASN A 152 14.47 19.03 -6.91
N PHE A 153 14.37 18.20 -5.88
CA PHE A 153 14.27 16.75 -5.99
C PHE A 153 12.82 16.32 -5.76
N PHE A 154 12.15 15.90 -6.83
CA PHE A 154 10.77 15.44 -6.80
C PHE A 154 10.72 13.91 -6.76
N VAL A 155 9.64 13.37 -6.21
CA VAL A 155 9.38 11.93 -6.17
C VAL A 155 8.04 11.64 -6.83
N GLY A 156 8.01 10.55 -7.61
CA GLY A 156 6.82 9.95 -8.19
C GLY A 156 6.93 8.44 -8.08
N ALA A 157 6.56 7.86 -6.93
CA ALA A 157 6.87 6.47 -6.61
C ALA A 157 5.79 5.77 -5.76
N GLY A 158 5.92 4.45 -5.58
CA GLY A 158 5.06 3.69 -4.67
C GLY A 158 3.63 3.54 -5.17
N PHE A 159 3.43 3.15 -6.42
CA PHE A 159 2.12 3.15 -7.07
C PHE A 159 1.18 1.97 -6.73
N ASN A 160 1.52 1.14 -5.73
CA ASN A 160 0.64 0.19 -5.03
C ASN A 160 -0.36 -0.57 -5.94
N SER A 161 0.11 -1.27 -6.98
CA SER A 161 -0.76 -2.03 -7.92
C SER A 161 -1.79 -1.23 -8.71
N VAL A 162 -1.75 0.10 -8.65
CA VAL A 162 -2.64 1.01 -9.41
C VAL A 162 -1.87 1.94 -10.35
N GLY A 163 -0.57 1.70 -10.54
CA GLY A 163 0.32 2.57 -11.33
C GLY A 163 -0.15 2.78 -12.75
N ILE A 164 -0.54 1.73 -13.45
CA ILE A 164 -1.03 1.85 -14.85
C ILE A 164 -2.29 2.72 -14.90
N ALA A 165 -3.23 2.52 -13.97
CA ALA A 165 -4.49 3.26 -13.93
C ALA A 165 -4.31 4.74 -13.54
N THR A 166 -3.32 5.04 -12.69
CA THR A 166 -3.14 6.38 -12.11
C THR A 166 -2.02 7.21 -12.76
N ALA A 167 -1.10 6.59 -13.51
CA ALA A 167 0.10 7.23 -14.04
C ALA A 167 -0.19 8.50 -14.87
N GLY A 168 -1.23 8.48 -15.70
CA GLY A 168 -1.58 9.65 -16.51
C GLY A 168 -1.94 10.87 -15.66
N GLY A 169 -2.78 10.69 -14.65
CA GLY A 169 -3.18 11.76 -13.74
C GLY A 169 -2.04 12.19 -12.81
N ALA A 170 -1.32 11.23 -12.24
CA ALA A 170 -0.20 11.48 -11.33
C ALA A 170 0.96 12.22 -12.03
N GLY A 171 1.31 11.81 -13.26
CA GLY A 171 2.33 12.47 -14.06
C GLY A 171 1.95 13.91 -14.41
N ARG A 172 0.68 14.15 -14.77
CA ARG A 172 0.16 15.51 -14.99
C ARG A 172 0.25 16.36 -13.72
N ALA A 173 -0.21 15.85 -12.58
CA ALA A 173 -0.20 16.58 -11.32
C ALA A 173 1.23 16.94 -10.88
N LEU A 174 2.19 16.02 -11.04
CA LEU A 174 3.59 16.27 -10.71
C LEU A 174 4.24 17.27 -11.67
N ALA A 175 3.93 17.20 -12.97
CA ALA A 175 4.41 18.16 -13.96
C ALA A 175 3.87 19.57 -13.70
N GLU A 176 2.57 19.70 -13.40
CA GLU A 176 1.95 20.97 -13.03
C GLU A 176 2.58 21.55 -11.75
N TRP A 177 2.82 20.71 -10.74
CA TRP A 177 3.52 21.15 -9.52
C TRP A 177 4.91 21.70 -9.82
N ILE A 178 5.70 20.99 -10.65
CA ILE A 178 7.05 21.43 -11.04
C ILE A 178 7.01 22.78 -11.77
N VAL A 179 6.09 22.96 -12.72
CA VAL A 179 6.00 24.18 -13.55
C VAL A 179 5.48 25.39 -12.76
N GLU A 180 4.44 25.20 -11.95
CA GLU A 180 3.81 26.29 -11.20
C GLU A 180 4.50 26.58 -9.86
N GLY A 181 5.43 25.71 -9.43
CA GLY A 181 6.13 25.81 -8.14
C GLY A 181 5.28 25.42 -6.93
N ALA A 182 4.03 25.04 -7.12
CA ALA A 182 3.09 24.58 -6.10
C ALA A 182 2.04 23.64 -6.71
N PRO A 183 1.43 22.74 -5.93
CA PRO A 183 0.39 21.86 -6.45
C PRO A 183 -0.85 22.66 -6.87
N THR A 184 -1.40 22.32 -8.04
CA THR A 184 -2.57 22.98 -8.66
C THR A 184 -3.91 22.41 -8.19
N THR A 185 -3.87 21.28 -7.50
CA THR A 185 -5.01 20.60 -6.86
C THR A 185 -4.61 20.12 -5.47
N ASP A 186 -5.55 19.62 -4.67
CA ASP A 186 -5.22 19.00 -3.40
C ASP A 186 -4.50 17.66 -3.62
N LEU A 187 -3.21 17.63 -3.26
CA LEU A 187 -2.36 16.45 -3.31
C LEU A 187 -1.92 16.00 -1.91
N THR A 188 -2.53 16.51 -0.84
CA THR A 188 -2.09 16.25 0.55
C THR A 188 -2.05 14.76 0.88
N GLY A 189 -3.00 13.98 0.37
CA GLY A 189 -3.06 12.52 0.58
C GLY A 189 -1.95 11.73 -0.10
N VAL A 190 -1.26 12.31 -1.08
CA VAL A 190 -0.18 11.67 -1.85
C VAL A 190 1.15 12.42 -1.74
N ASP A 191 1.19 13.52 -1.00
CA ASP A 191 2.40 14.32 -0.77
C ASP A 191 3.46 13.50 -0.01
N ILE A 192 4.72 13.57 -0.45
CA ILE A 192 5.85 12.92 0.23
C ILE A 192 6.03 13.37 1.69
N ARG A 193 5.65 14.61 2.00
CA ARG A 193 5.80 15.22 3.34
C ARG A 193 4.86 14.63 4.39
N ARG A 194 3.89 13.77 3.99
CA ARG A 194 3.04 13.04 4.94
C ARG A 194 3.82 11.98 5.73
N PHE A 195 5.00 11.60 5.25
CA PHE A 195 5.89 10.68 5.95
C PHE A 195 7.05 11.42 6.61
N ALA A 196 7.44 10.96 7.79
CA ALA A 196 8.61 11.45 8.51
C ALA A 196 9.82 10.54 8.24
N PRO A 197 11.06 10.99 8.54
CA PRO A 197 12.27 10.20 8.29
C PRO A 197 12.24 8.77 8.88
N PHE A 198 11.60 8.58 10.04
CA PHE A 198 11.49 7.27 10.68
C PHE A 198 10.61 6.27 9.90
N ASN A 199 9.74 6.74 9.00
CA ASN A 199 8.95 5.87 8.13
C ASN A 199 9.83 5.16 7.08
N GLY A 200 11.09 5.58 6.93
CA GLY A 200 12.11 4.87 6.15
C GLY A 200 12.69 3.63 6.85
N ASN A 201 12.20 3.21 8.03
CA ASN A 201 12.69 2.01 8.69
C ASN A 201 12.24 0.73 7.94
N ASN A 202 13.18 -0.08 7.45
CA ASN A 202 12.87 -1.26 6.63
C ASN A 202 12.06 -2.34 7.36
N ARG A 203 12.32 -2.58 8.65
CA ARG A 203 11.53 -3.55 9.44
C ARG A 203 10.10 -3.05 9.59
N TRP A 204 9.94 -1.77 9.92
CA TRP A 204 8.62 -1.15 10.05
C TRP A 204 7.85 -1.19 8.72
N LEU A 205 8.53 -0.89 7.61
CA LEU A 205 7.96 -0.95 6.27
C LEU A 205 7.53 -2.37 5.89
N HIS A 206 8.39 -3.37 6.14
CA HIS A 206 8.09 -4.78 5.91
C HIS A 206 6.79 -5.18 6.62
N ASP A 207 6.70 -4.94 7.93
CA ASP A 207 5.55 -5.37 8.73
C ASP A 207 4.27 -4.60 8.35
N ARG A 208 4.39 -3.31 8.00
CA ARG A 208 3.24 -2.48 7.59
C ARG A 208 2.76 -2.80 6.19
N VAL A 209 3.65 -3.02 5.22
CA VAL A 209 3.27 -3.36 3.84
C VAL A 209 2.56 -4.72 3.80
N ALA A 210 2.99 -5.70 4.61
CA ALA A 210 2.28 -6.97 4.74
C ALA A 210 0.80 -6.76 5.13
N GLU A 211 0.53 -5.93 6.14
CA GLU A 211 -0.83 -5.62 6.57
C GLU A 211 -1.61 -4.83 5.50
N VAL A 212 -1.02 -3.77 4.96
CA VAL A 212 -1.69 -2.87 4.00
C VAL A 212 -2.12 -3.61 2.73
N LEU A 213 -1.27 -4.51 2.24
CA LEU A 213 -1.57 -5.32 1.07
C LEU A 213 -2.59 -6.41 1.42
N GLY A 214 -2.43 -7.07 2.57
CA GLY A 214 -3.36 -8.11 3.03
C GLY A 214 -4.80 -7.64 3.19
N ILE A 215 -4.99 -6.38 3.59
CA ILE A 215 -6.32 -5.79 3.78
C ILE A 215 -6.86 -5.06 2.54
N HIS A 216 -6.24 -5.23 1.37
CA HIS A 216 -6.61 -4.50 0.14
C HIS A 216 -8.09 -4.68 -0.24
N TYR A 217 -8.62 -5.89 -0.04
CA TYR A 217 -10.02 -6.22 -0.33
C TYR A 217 -10.94 -6.30 0.89
N GLU A 218 -10.41 -6.05 2.09
CA GLU A 218 -11.26 -5.91 3.26
C GLU A 218 -12.16 -4.67 3.18
N ILE A 219 -13.27 -4.71 3.92
CA ILE A 219 -14.15 -3.56 4.07
C ILE A 219 -13.37 -2.41 4.73
N PRO A 220 -13.30 -1.21 4.10
CA PRO A 220 -12.58 -0.07 4.62
C PRO A 220 -13.42 0.62 5.71
N TRP A 221 -13.53 -0.03 6.86
CA TRP A 221 -14.34 0.46 7.98
C TRP A 221 -13.89 1.86 8.44
N PRO A 222 -14.83 2.77 8.75
CA PRO A 222 -14.51 4.02 9.40
C PRO A 222 -13.76 3.76 10.72
N ASN A 223 -12.72 4.56 10.97
CA ASN A 223 -11.86 4.43 12.16
C ASN A 223 -11.09 3.11 12.26
N ARG A 224 -10.95 2.33 11.17
CA ARG A 224 -10.03 1.19 11.15
C ARG A 224 -8.62 1.64 11.49
N GLU A 225 -8.06 1.03 12.53
CA GLU A 225 -6.67 1.23 12.91
C GLU A 225 -5.84 0.05 12.43
N MET A 226 -4.67 0.36 11.91
CA MET A 226 -3.66 -0.63 11.56
C MET A 226 -3.11 -1.26 12.84
N THR A 227 -2.88 -2.56 12.81
CA THR A 227 -2.50 -3.41 13.93
C THR A 227 -1.01 -3.74 13.94
N THR A 228 -0.38 -3.85 12.77
CA THR A 228 1.05 -4.19 12.69
C THR A 228 1.92 -2.95 12.86
N ALA A 229 3.22 -3.18 13.07
CA ALA A 229 4.23 -2.13 13.20
C ALA A 229 3.91 -1.11 14.33
N ARG A 230 3.26 -1.60 15.39
CA ARG A 230 2.85 -0.86 16.59
C ARG A 230 3.13 -1.67 17.87
N PRO A 231 3.33 -1.02 19.03
CA PRO A 231 3.46 0.44 19.18
C PRO A 231 4.81 0.93 18.63
N PHE A 232 4.82 2.02 17.88
CA PHE A 232 6.06 2.57 17.32
C PHE A 232 6.66 3.67 18.19
N ARG A 233 5.87 4.68 18.58
CA ARG A 233 6.25 5.76 19.50
C ARG A 233 5.23 5.91 20.60
N ARG A 234 5.68 6.00 21.84
CA ARG A 234 4.83 6.09 23.04
C ARG A 234 5.20 7.30 23.86
N SER A 235 4.20 8.01 24.38
CA SER A 235 4.43 9.09 25.33
C SER A 235 4.84 8.55 26.70
N PRO A 236 5.47 9.35 27.57
CA PRO A 236 5.79 8.92 28.94
C PRO A 236 4.57 8.47 29.75
N VAL A 237 3.38 8.96 29.40
CA VAL A 237 2.11 8.63 30.06
C VAL A 237 1.36 7.47 29.42
N HIS A 238 1.90 6.84 28.36
CA HIS A 238 1.22 5.74 27.65
C HIS A 238 0.72 4.65 28.60
N HIS A 239 1.54 4.22 29.54
CA HIS A 239 1.19 3.21 30.54
C HIS A 239 0.05 3.64 31.47
N LEU A 240 -0.09 4.95 31.75
CA LEU A 240 -1.20 5.48 32.53
C LEU A 240 -2.50 5.49 31.72
N LEU A 241 -2.41 5.80 30.42
CA LEU A 241 -3.57 5.77 29.52
C LEU A 241 -4.07 4.33 29.32
N ASP A 242 -3.14 3.40 29.13
CA ASP A 242 -3.42 1.97 29.03
C ASP A 242 -4.12 1.44 30.29
N ALA A 243 -3.57 1.76 31.47
CA ALA A 243 -4.19 1.41 32.75
C ALA A 243 -5.56 2.07 32.98
N ALA A 244 -5.86 3.16 32.27
CA ALA A 244 -7.17 3.83 32.30
C ALA A 244 -8.16 3.28 31.26
N GLY A 245 -7.82 2.20 30.54
CA GLY A 245 -8.69 1.57 29.55
C GLY A 245 -8.67 2.28 28.19
N ALA A 246 -7.54 2.86 27.78
CA ALA A 246 -7.44 3.50 26.47
C ALA A 246 -7.52 2.51 25.31
N ASN A 247 -8.35 2.81 24.31
CA ASN A 247 -8.16 2.30 22.96
C ASN A 247 -7.14 3.18 22.24
N PHE A 248 -6.14 2.60 21.57
CA PHE A 248 -5.09 3.36 20.89
C PHE A 248 -5.25 3.37 19.37
N GLY A 249 -5.19 4.56 18.79
CA GLY A 249 -4.93 4.77 17.36
C GLY A 249 -3.50 5.25 17.09
N SER A 250 -3.05 5.12 15.84
CA SER A 250 -1.71 5.56 15.43
C SER A 250 -1.76 6.82 14.59
N ARG A 251 -1.00 7.87 14.96
CA ARG A 251 -0.82 9.07 14.13
C ARG A 251 0.65 9.48 14.11
N MET A 252 1.27 9.53 12.94
CA MET A 252 2.71 9.79 12.78
C MET A 252 3.59 8.93 13.72
N GLY A 253 3.21 7.65 13.81
CA GLY A 253 3.86 6.64 14.66
C GLY A 253 3.54 6.75 16.15
N TRP A 254 2.85 7.79 16.61
CA TRP A 254 2.44 7.91 18.01
C TRP A 254 1.20 7.10 18.32
N GLU A 255 1.27 6.33 19.40
CA GLU A 255 0.12 5.74 20.07
C GLU A 255 -0.66 6.85 20.80
N ARG A 256 -1.88 7.12 20.34
CA ARG A 256 -2.77 8.13 20.89
C ARG A 256 -4.07 7.46 21.34
N ALA A 257 -4.52 7.77 22.55
CA ALA A 257 -5.83 7.31 23.00
C ALA A 257 -6.93 7.91 22.10
N ASN A 258 -7.77 7.04 21.55
CA ASN A 258 -8.97 7.38 20.79
C ASN A 258 -10.14 7.67 21.72
N PHE A 259 -10.30 6.82 22.75
CA PHE A 259 -11.30 6.89 23.81
C PHE A 259 -10.86 6.00 24.97
N PHE A 260 -11.58 6.08 26.10
CA PHE A 260 -11.35 5.23 27.28
C PHE A 260 -12.58 4.38 27.59
N ALA A 261 -12.41 3.06 27.61
CA ALA A 261 -13.45 2.13 28.02
C ALA A 261 -13.69 2.22 29.55
N PRO A 262 -14.96 2.17 30.01
CA PRO A 262 -15.26 2.16 31.42
C PRO A 262 -14.84 0.84 32.09
N PRO A 263 -14.72 0.81 33.43
CA PRO A 263 -14.41 -0.42 34.15
C PRO A 263 -15.36 -1.57 33.78
N GLY A 264 -14.78 -2.72 33.41
CA GLY A 264 -15.53 -3.90 32.99
C GLY A 264 -15.88 -3.98 31.51
N ALA A 265 -15.46 -3.01 30.69
CA ALA A 265 -15.54 -3.07 29.23
C ALA A 265 -14.14 -3.12 28.61
N GLU A 266 -14.01 -3.85 27.48
CA GLU A 266 -12.78 -3.90 26.71
C GLU A 266 -12.63 -2.66 25.82
N PRO A 267 -11.43 -2.08 25.68
CA PRO A 267 -11.18 -0.91 24.85
C PRO A 267 -11.06 -1.27 23.36
N VAL A 268 -12.13 -1.84 22.79
CA VAL A 268 -12.18 -2.30 21.40
C VAL A 268 -13.17 -1.49 20.57
N ILE A 269 -12.88 -1.38 19.26
CA ILE A 269 -13.78 -0.76 18.29
C ILE A 269 -14.56 -1.87 17.61
N ASP A 270 -15.88 -1.86 17.78
CA ASP A 270 -16.77 -2.65 16.94
C ASP A 270 -17.01 -1.86 15.65
N TYR A 271 -16.36 -2.27 14.57
CA TYR A 271 -16.47 -1.57 13.30
C TYR A 271 -17.90 -1.61 12.76
N THR A 272 -18.43 -0.43 12.44
CA THR A 272 -19.80 -0.27 11.96
C THR A 272 -19.95 1.00 11.13
N TRP A 273 -20.94 1.02 10.25
CA TRP A 273 -21.43 2.23 9.57
C TRP A 273 -22.45 2.99 10.42
N ASP A 274 -23.00 2.34 11.45
CA ASP A 274 -23.94 2.93 12.39
C ASP A 274 -23.24 3.65 13.54
N LYS A 275 -24.00 3.93 14.60
CA LYS A 275 -23.46 4.50 15.84
C LYS A 275 -22.40 3.55 16.44
N PRO A 276 -21.15 4.02 16.66
CA PRO A 276 -20.10 3.18 17.22
C PRO A 276 -20.34 2.87 18.69
N ASN A 277 -19.85 1.70 19.13
CA ASN A 277 -19.95 1.20 20.51
C ASN A 277 -19.36 2.18 21.55
N TRP A 278 -18.29 2.88 21.18
CA TRP A 278 -17.57 3.83 22.03
C TRP A 278 -18.18 5.24 22.10
N LEU A 279 -19.24 5.56 21.32
CA LEU A 279 -19.79 6.93 21.29
C LEU A 279 -20.27 7.41 22.68
N GLY A 280 -20.85 6.50 23.47
CA GLY A 280 -21.27 6.82 24.84
C GLY A 280 -20.10 7.19 25.75
N TRP A 281 -18.95 6.55 25.55
CA TRP A 281 -17.74 6.78 26.33
C TRP A 281 -17.11 8.13 25.98
N SER A 282 -16.95 8.44 24.70
CA SER A 282 -16.47 9.76 24.27
C SER A 282 -17.40 10.90 24.68
N ALA A 283 -18.71 10.68 24.70
CA ALA A 283 -19.66 11.68 25.21
C ALA A 283 -19.47 11.95 26.71
N ALA A 284 -19.17 10.92 27.51
CA ALA A 284 -18.86 11.08 28.94
C ALA A 284 -17.54 11.82 29.16
N GLU A 285 -16.50 11.55 28.35
CA GLU A 285 -15.24 12.29 28.36
C GLU A 285 -15.46 13.79 28.06
N GLN A 286 -16.28 14.09 27.04
CA GLN A 286 -16.64 15.46 26.68
C GLN A 286 -17.34 16.18 27.84
N GLN A 287 -18.31 15.52 28.50
CA GLN A 287 -18.99 16.08 29.66
C GLN A 287 -18.05 16.34 30.83
N SER A 288 -17.12 15.42 31.08
CA SER A 288 -16.13 15.54 32.18
C SER A 288 -15.12 16.65 31.97
N THR A 289 -14.90 17.07 30.72
CA THR A 289 -13.97 18.15 30.36
C THR A 289 -14.60 19.54 30.46
N ARG A 290 -15.93 19.64 30.46
CA ARG A 290 -16.69 20.90 30.51
C ARG A 290 -16.95 21.35 31.94
#